data_AF-T0YJ06-F1
#
_entry.id   AF-T0YJ06-F1
#
_cell.length_a   1.000
_cell.length_b   1.000
_cell.length_c   1.000
_cell.angle_alpha   90.00
_cell.angle_beta   90.00
_cell.angle_gamma   90.00
#
_symmetry.space_group_name_H-M   'P 1'
#
loop_
_entity.id
_entity.type
_entity.pdbx_description
1 polymer ?
#
loop_
_entity_poly.entity_id
_entity_poly.type
_entity_poly.pdbx_seq_one_letter_code
_entity_poly.pdbx_strand_id
1 'polypeptide(L)' 'MKVTIFGSGYVGLVTGACLAEAGNHVVCVDVDAGKIE' A
#
# COMPACT_ATOMS: atom_id res chain seq x y z
N MET A 1 -8.74 -6.18 -8.55
CA MET A 1 -8.91 -4.79 -9.08
C MET A 1 -7.59 -4.03 -8.99
N LYS A 2 -7.46 -2.83 -9.62
CA LYS A 2 -6.30 -1.96 -9.43
C LYS A 2 -6.59 -0.96 -8.30
N VAL A 3 -5.77 -0.96 -7.25
CA VAL A 3 -5.98 -0.13 -6.05
C VAL A 3 -4.71 0.64 -5.73
N THR A 4 -4.84 1.92 -5.43
CA THR A 4 -3.73 2.78 -5.02
C THR A 4 -4.01 3.34 -3.63
N ILE A 5 -3.04 3.22 -2.73
CA ILE A 5 -3.13 3.68 -1.34
C ILE A 5 -2.13 4.82 -1.14
N PHE A 6 -2.61 5.98 -0.68
CA PHE A 6 -1.76 7.11 -0.29
C PHE A 6 -1.50 7.05 1.23
N GLY A 7 -0.25 6.80 1.59
CA GLY A 7 0.24 6.57 2.94
C GLY A 7 0.71 5.12 3.14
N SER A 8 1.99 4.94 3.47
CA SER A 8 2.61 3.65 3.82
C SER A 8 2.91 3.53 5.33
N GLY A 9 2.06 4.11 6.16
CA GLY A 9 2.07 3.84 7.60
C GLY A 9 1.45 2.47 7.93
N TYR A 10 1.36 2.14 9.24
CA TYR A 10 0.80 0.88 9.73
C TYR A 10 -0.54 0.51 9.06
N VAL A 11 -1.50 1.44 9.08
CA VAL A 11 -2.84 1.19 8.50
C VAL A 11 -2.76 0.97 6.99
N GLY A 12 -2.01 1.80 6.27
CA GLY A 12 -1.91 1.72 4.82
C GLY A 12 -1.24 0.43 4.34
N LEU A 13 -0.15 0.02 5.00
CA LEU A 13 0.58 -1.19 4.64
C LEU A 13 -0.19 -2.47 5.00
N VAL A 14 -0.76 -2.56 6.20
CA VAL A 14 -1.58 -3.72 6.58
C VAL A 14 -2.77 -3.87 5.63
N THR A 15 -3.47 -2.77 5.35
CA THR A 15 -4.60 -2.77 4.42
C THR A 15 -4.15 -3.16 3.00
N GLY A 16 -3.05 -2.59 2.53
CA GLY A 16 -2.50 -2.89 1.21
C GLY A 16 -2.09 -4.36 1.06
N ALA A 17 -1.49 -4.93 2.10
CA ALA A 17 -1.11 -6.34 2.14
C ALA A 17 -2.35 -7.26 2.07
N CYS A 18 -3.37 -7.03 2.89
CA CYS A 18 -4.60 -7.82 2.85
C CYS A 18 -5.34 -7.70 1.50
N LEU A 19 -5.36 -6.50 0.90
CA LEU A 19 -5.97 -6.30 -0.41
C LEU A 19 -5.18 -7.00 -1.52
N ALA A 20 -3.86 -7.00 -1.45
CA ALA A 20 -2.99 -7.72 -2.38
C ALA A 20 -3.18 -9.23 -2.25
N GLU A 21 -3.23 -9.75 -1.03
CA GLU A 21 -3.52 -11.16 -0.72
C GLU A 21 -4.89 -11.59 -1.28
N ALA A 22 -5.90 -10.71 -1.19
CA ALA A 22 -7.22 -10.94 -1.76
C ALA A 22 -7.27 -10.86 -3.31
N GLY A 23 -6.13 -10.76 -4.00
CA GLY A 23 -6.02 -10.80 -5.46
C GLY A 23 -6.14 -9.43 -6.14
N ASN A 24 -5.96 -8.33 -5.42
CA ASN A 24 -5.89 -7.00 -6.01
C ASN A 24 -4.46 -6.64 -6.41
N HIS A 25 -4.33 -5.88 -7.49
CA HIS A 25 -3.07 -5.23 -7.83
C HIS A 25 -2.98 -3.92 -7.05
N VAL A 26 -2.16 -3.90 -6.00
CA VAL A 26 -2.05 -2.78 -5.07
C VAL A 26 -0.75 -2.02 -5.29
N VAL A 27 -0.82 -0.68 -5.26
CA VAL A 27 0.34 0.21 -5.23
C VAL A 27 0.21 1.14 -4.03
N CYS A 28 1.20 1.13 -3.13
CA CYS A 28 1.29 2.09 -2.04
C CYS A 28 2.19 3.25 -2.44
N VAL A 29 1.79 4.48 -2.09
CA VAL A 29 2.53 5.72 -2.35
C VAL A 29 2.69 6.45 -1.04
N ASP A 30 3.89 6.93 -0.73
CA ASP A 30 4.13 7.81 0.41
C ASP A 30 5.01 8.98 -0.04
N VAL A 31 4.91 10.09 0.69
CA VAL A 31 5.70 11.30 0.40
C VAL A 31 7.11 11.18 0.95
N ASP A 32 7.29 10.33 1.96
CA ASP A 32 8.56 10.04 2.57
C ASP A 32 9.26 8.89 1.82
N ALA A 33 10.25 9.24 1.01
CA ALA A 33 11.03 8.28 0.24
C ALA A 33 11.70 7.23 1.13
N GLY A 34 12.10 7.59 2.36
CA GLY A 34 12.77 6.67 3.28
C GLY A 34 11.87 5.55 3.81
N LYS A 35 10.56 5.61 3.60
CA LYS A 35 9.63 4.51 3.90
C LYS A 35 9.47 3.50 2.77
N ILE A 36 9.97 3.83 1.57
CA ILE A 36 9.79 3.04 0.34
C ILE A 36 11.13 2.46 -0.15
N GLU A 37 12.26 3.06 0.21
CA GLU A 37 13.60 2.47 0.07
C GLU A 37 13.76 1.18 0.89
#